data_AF-A0A8C5RC08-F1
#
_entry.id   AF-A0A8C5RC08-F1
#
_cell.length_a   1.000
_cell.length_b   1.000
_cell.length_c   1.000
_cell.angle_alpha   90.00
_cell.angle_beta   90.00
_cell.angle_gamma   90.00
#
_symmetry.space_group_name_H-M   'P 1'
#
loop_
_entity.id
_entity.type
_entity.pdbx_description
1 polymer ?
#
loop_
_entity_poly.entity_id
_entity_poly.type
_entity_poly.pdbx_seq_one_letter_code
_entity_poly.pdbx_strand_id
1 'polypeptide(L)'
;MATSDQKDQAWIPKYFKKKVCTTFIEQPNDTGASNFCQCGNTRKNHTSVAIEDAFGAAIVSKWDSAQHTTERPTDAYGEVEFQGISRRPSKFIRLSDSSDPANAYALVTNHWKIPHPNLVVSVVGGEGEGPVKAWLKDVLRKGLVKAAQSTGAWIMTSGLQAGVGRYVGEAVRDHAMASTSRSTHVVAMGIAPWGIVEQHHCLVNPKGSFPARYPRINPASPFCPLDANHSAFFLVDNGTLGRAGGETAFRARLERYIAQQKVGAGGEGSIEIPVLLLLISGDSRVSEAVHASIPCLLLAGSGGAADCLAELLEETQPGESLKTLAMKKMQGKFPDNDLEELAEQVESIGNLRELVTVYSDQEGLEEFETVLLKALVKACKRSSKATCYLDELRLAVAWNRVDIASTELFRGDILWEPSLLENPMRDALLGNRTDLVRLFVENGLDVGQFLTWGKLEQLYAGSPKVSLLHQLLEQCHGTGSEPSTSPEDLLLKQSLPDCHLSHVAFILHELLGNVCAPFYAGLYPTGHRGIGVSGNILCTFN
;
A
#
# COMPACT_ATOMS: atom_id res chain seq x y z
N MET A 1 -32.94 -9.44 -18.07
CA MET A 1 -32.44 -8.04 -17.99
C MET A 1 -31.17 -8.07 -17.17
N ALA A 2 -30.05 -7.61 -17.71
CA ALA A 2 -28.82 -7.45 -16.94
C ALA A 2 -29.00 -6.30 -15.92
N THR A 3 -28.51 -6.45 -14.70
CA THR A 3 -28.47 -5.37 -13.70
C THR A 3 -27.61 -4.20 -14.23
N SER A 4 -27.81 -2.96 -13.76
CA SER A 4 -27.02 -1.80 -14.22
C SER A 4 -25.51 -2.05 -14.10
N ASP A 5 -25.10 -2.68 -12.99
CA ASP A 5 -23.71 -3.02 -12.69
C ASP A 5 -23.10 -4.03 -13.69
N GLN A 6 -23.91 -4.92 -14.27
CA GLN A 6 -23.46 -5.85 -15.31
C GLN A 6 -23.15 -5.15 -16.64
N LYS A 7 -23.81 -4.04 -16.95
CA LYS A 7 -23.52 -3.26 -18.17
C LYS A 7 -22.26 -2.43 -18.01
N ASP A 8 -22.01 -1.90 -16.81
CA ASP A 8 -20.87 -1.03 -16.52
C ASP A 8 -19.52 -1.77 -16.43
N GLN A 9 -19.53 -3.11 -16.31
CA GLN A 9 -18.33 -3.94 -16.17
C GLN A 9 -18.02 -4.85 -17.36
N ALA A 10 -18.73 -4.71 -18.48
CA ALA A 10 -18.50 -5.50 -19.70
C ALA A 10 -17.11 -5.29 -20.35
N TRP A 11 -16.35 -4.29 -19.89
CA TRP A 11 -14.98 -4.06 -20.31
C TRP A 11 -13.97 -4.99 -19.62
N ILE A 12 -14.27 -5.53 -18.43
CA ILE A 12 -13.31 -6.32 -17.62
C ILE A 12 -12.71 -7.50 -18.40
N PRO A 13 -13.49 -8.37 -19.07
CA PRO A 13 -12.93 -9.48 -19.84
C PRO A 13 -12.09 -9.07 -21.07
N LYS A 14 -12.20 -7.81 -21.50
CA LYS A 14 -11.39 -7.28 -22.60
C LYS A 14 -9.95 -7.03 -22.15
N TYR A 15 -9.76 -6.52 -20.92
CA TYR A 15 -8.46 -6.14 -20.37
C TYR A 15 -7.82 -7.22 -19.48
N PHE A 16 -8.63 -7.97 -18.73
CA PHE A 16 -8.14 -9.02 -17.85
C PHE A 16 -8.31 -10.40 -18.48
N LYS A 17 -7.24 -11.20 -18.39
CA LYS A 17 -7.19 -12.56 -18.90
C LYS A 17 -7.05 -13.56 -17.77
N LYS A 18 -7.35 -14.81 -18.07
CA LYS A 18 -7.09 -16.00 -17.25
C LYS A 18 -6.21 -16.96 -18.04
N LYS A 19 -5.53 -17.88 -17.37
CA LYS A 19 -4.75 -18.93 -18.02
C LYS A 19 -5.52 -20.24 -18.08
N VAL A 20 -5.39 -20.93 -19.20
CA VAL A 20 -5.95 -22.27 -19.41
C VAL A 20 -4.84 -23.15 -19.94
N CYS A 21 -4.62 -24.30 -19.31
CA CYS A 21 -3.62 -25.27 -19.77
C CYS A 21 -4.03 -25.85 -21.13
N THR A 22 -3.16 -25.69 -22.12
CA THR A 22 -3.39 -26.09 -23.52
C THR A 22 -2.46 -27.18 -24.00
N THR A 23 -1.58 -27.70 -23.16
CA THR A 23 -0.72 -28.85 -23.47
C THR A 23 -0.82 -29.87 -22.35
N PHE A 24 -1.23 -31.09 -22.67
CA PHE A 24 -1.24 -32.18 -21.70
C PHE A 24 0.16 -32.77 -21.56
N ILE A 25 0.77 -32.57 -20.40
CA ILE A 25 2.06 -33.19 -20.02
C ILE A 25 1.78 -34.11 -18.86
N GLU A 26 2.05 -35.40 -19.04
CA GLU A 26 1.72 -36.43 -18.07
C GLU A 26 2.54 -36.28 -16.78
N GLN A 27 1.91 -36.46 -15.62
CA GLN A 27 2.62 -36.50 -14.35
C GLN A 27 3.43 -37.81 -14.24
N PRO A 28 4.74 -37.74 -13.91
CA PRO A 28 5.51 -38.93 -13.63
C PRO A 28 4.97 -39.60 -12.36
N ASN A 29 4.51 -40.84 -12.47
CA ASN A 29 4.09 -41.68 -11.35
C ASN A 29 4.87 -43.00 -11.37
N ASP A 30 5.27 -43.49 -10.20
CA ASP A 30 6.07 -44.73 -10.03
C ASP A 30 5.34 -46.02 -10.47
N THR A 31 4.04 -45.97 -10.77
CA THR A 31 3.19 -47.15 -11.01
C THR A 31 2.46 -47.18 -12.37
N GLY A 32 2.88 -46.36 -13.35
CA GLY A 32 2.35 -46.37 -14.72
C GLY A 32 1.65 -45.07 -15.14
N ALA A 33 0.96 -45.12 -16.28
CA ALA A 33 0.39 -43.94 -16.93
C ALA A 33 -0.60 -43.18 -16.03
N SER A 34 -0.32 -41.91 -15.75
CA SER A 34 -1.14 -41.02 -14.93
C SER A 34 -2.22 -40.36 -15.78
N ASN A 35 -3.47 -40.38 -15.30
CA ASN A 35 -4.56 -39.60 -15.92
C ASN A 35 -4.49 -38.10 -15.61
N PHE A 36 -3.45 -37.65 -14.89
CA PHE A 36 -3.26 -36.26 -14.49
C PHE A 36 -2.17 -35.58 -15.30
N CYS A 37 -2.46 -34.35 -15.70
CA CYS A 37 -1.48 -33.43 -16.26
C CYS A 37 -0.63 -32.84 -15.13
N GLN A 38 0.62 -32.47 -15.41
CA GLN A 38 1.49 -31.78 -14.47
C GLN A 38 0.90 -30.45 -13.96
N CYS A 39 -0.03 -29.82 -14.70
CA CYS A 39 -0.79 -28.67 -14.21
C CYS A 39 -1.78 -28.99 -13.08
N GLY A 40 -2.06 -30.27 -12.80
CA GLY A 40 -2.98 -30.73 -11.75
C GLY A 40 -4.39 -31.09 -12.23
N ASN A 41 -4.73 -30.78 -13.48
CA ASN A 41 -6.02 -31.18 -14.06
C ASN A 41 -6.01 -32.62 -14.60
N THR A 42 -7.19 -33.23 -14.66
CA THR A 42 -7.37 -34.53 -15.31
C THR A 42 -7.34 -34.39 -16.84
N ARG A 43 -6.95 -35.46 -17.55
CA ARG A 43 -6.97 -35.50 -19.02
C ARG A 43 -8.32 -35.11 -19.62
N LYS A 44 -9.43 -35.46 -18.97
CA LYS A 44 -10.80 -35.13 -19.42
C LYS A 44 -11.13 -33.64 -19.37
N ASN A 45 -10.45 -32.87 -18.51
CA ASN A 45 -10.67 -31.44 -18.34
C ASN A 45 -9.85 -30.58 -19.31
N HIS A 46 -8.97 -31.20 -20.11
CA HIS A 46 -8.26 -30.54 -21.19
C HIS A 46 -9.12 -30.47 -22.44
N THR A 47 -8.99 -29.39 -23.22
CA THR A 47 -9.60 -29.30 -24.56
C THR A 47 -8.99 -30.36 -25.49
N SER A 48 -9.75 -30.88 -26.47
CA SER A 48 -9.26 -31.90 -27.42
C SER A 48 -7.93 -31.53 -28.07
N VAL A 49 -7.77 -30.26 -28.46
CA VAL A 49 -6.54 -29.68 -29.04
C VAL A 49 -5.32 -29.90 -28.13
N ALA A 50 -5.50 -29.84 -26.80
CA ALA A 50 -4.41 -30.01 -25.84
C ALA A 50 -3.96 -31.47 -25.66
N ILE A 51 -4.77 -32.41 -26.15
CA ILE A 51 -4.54 -33.86 -26.08
C ILE A 51 -4.02 -34.37 -27.44
N GLU A 52 -4.42 -33.74 -28.55
CA GLU A 52 -3.99 -34.08 -29.91
C GLU A 52 -2.54 -33.67 -30.19
N ASP A 53 -2.06 -32.57 -29.59
CA ASP A 53 -0.66 -32.11 -29.70
C ASP A 53 0.35 -32.93 -28.85
N ALA A 54 -0.09 -34.10 -28.37
CA ALA A 54 0.71 -35.01 -27.55
C ALA A 54 2.00 -35.51 -28.24
N PHE A 55 2.09 -35.43 -29.58
CA PHE A 55 3.30 -35.80 -30.32
C PHE A 55 4.47 -34.83 -30.08
N GLY A 56 4.21 -33.54 -29.87
CA GLY A 56 5.24 -32.57 -29.45
C GLY A 56 5.53 -32.63 -27.94
N ALA A 57 4.50 -32.92 -27.13
CA ALA A 57 4.64 -33.08 -25.68
C ALA A 57 5.42 -34.34 -25.27
N ALA A 58 5.55 -35.35 -26.14
CA ALA A 58 6.38 -36.53 -25.90
C ALA A 58 7.89 -36.21 -25.74
N ILE A 59 8.33 -35.02 -26.19
CA ILE A 59 9.71 -34.54 -26.03
C ILE A 59 9.87 -33.68 -24.76
N VAL A 60 8.78 -33.13 -24.21
CA VAL A 60 8.79 -32.20 -23.09
C VAL A 60 8.49 -32.94 -21.78
N SER A 61 9.50 -33.09 -20.92
CA SER A 61 9.37 -33.80 -19.65
C SER A 61 8.86 -32.93 -18.48
N LYS A 62 8.90 -31.59 -18.62
CA LYS A 62 8.56 -30.64 -17.55
C LYS A 62 7.56 -29.60 -18.02
N TRP A 63 6.45 -29.48 -17.29
CA TRP A 63 5.44 -28.46 -17.53
C TRP A 63 5.89 -27.08 -17.05
N ASP A 64 5.51 -26.07 -17.81
CA ASP A 64 5.82 -24.66 -17.62
C ASP A 64 4.59 -23.82 -17.97
N SER A 65 4.23 -22.88 -17.09
CA SER A 65 3.03 -22.06 -17.28
C SER A 65 3.11 -21.17 -18.51
N ALA A 66 4.27 -20.57 -18.80
CA ALA A 66 4.41 -19.64 -19.92
C ALA A 66 4.32 -20.35 -21.28
N GLN A 67 4.82 -21.57 -21.38
CA GLN A 67 4.82 -22.34 -22.63
C GLN A 67 3.55 -23.17 -22.86
N HIS A 68 2.92 -23.68 -21.79
CA HIS A 68 1.87 -24.71 -21.89
C HIS A 68 0.47 -24.21 -21.51
N THR A 69 0.30 -22.89 -21.35
CA THR A 69 -1.00 -22.25 -21.13
C THR A 69 -1.30 -21.21 -22.21
N THR A 70 -2.58 -20.94 -22.41
CA THR A 70 -3.05 -19.85 -23.27
C THR A 70 -3.93 -18.90 -22.48
N GLU A 71 -3.74 -17.60 -22.68
CA GLU A 71 -4.58 -16.57 -22.08
C GLU A 71 -5.95 -16.48 -22.77
N ARG A 72 -7.02 -16.42 -21.97
CA ARG A 72 -8.40 -16.21 -22.42
C ARG A 72 -9.06 -15.08 -21.64
N PRO A 73 -10.14 -14.44 -22.12
CA PRO A 73 -10.90 -13.47 -21.33
C PRO A 73 -11.27 -14.03 -19.94
N THR A 74 -11.09 -13.23 -18.90
CA THR A 74 -11.46 -13.65 -17.55
C THR A 74 -12.96 -13.92 -17.44
N ASP A 75 -13.31 -14.92 -16.64
CA ASP A 75 -14.69 -15.35 -16.39
C ASP A 75 -15.05 -15.35 -14.90
N ALA A 76 -14.22 -14.77 -14.04
CA ALA A 76 -14.47 -14.70 -12.62
C ALA A 76 -14.11 -13.30 -12.11
N TYR A 77 -15.12 -12.45 -11.91
CA TYR A 77 -14.97 -11.09 -11.41
C TYR A 77 -16.27 -10.59 -10.77
N GLY A 78 -16.14 -9.65 -9.83
CA GLY A 78 -17.26 -8.92 -9.25
C GLY A 78 -17.16 -8.79 -7.73
N GLU A 79 -18.22 -9.15 -7.02
CA GLU A 79 -18.31 -9.14 -5.56
C GLU A 79 -18.51 -10.55 -5.01
N VAL A 80 -17.92 -10.86 -3.87
CA VAL A 80 -18.08 -12.13 -3.15
C VAL A 80 -18.75 -11.91 -1.80
N GLU A 81 -19.80 -12.68 -1.54
CA GLU A 81 -20.54 -12.70 -0.28
C GLU A 81 -20.28 -14.04 0.43
N PHE A 82 -19.69 -13.97 1.62
CA PHE A 82 -19.35 -15.13 2.44
C PHE A 82 -20.56 -15.60 3.26
N GLN A 83 -21.00 -16.83 3.03
CA GLN A 83 -22.22 -17.35 3.65
C GLN A 83 -22.14 -17.39 5.19
N GLY A 84 -23.16 -16.82 5.83
CA GLY A 84 -23.29 -16.77 7.30
C GLY A 84 -22.44 -15.67 7.97
N ILE A 85 -21.85 -14.75 7.20
CA ILE A 85 -21.25 -13.51 7.72
C ILE A 85 -22.07 -12.36 7.17
N SER A 86 -22.75 -11.61 8.05
CA SER A 86 -23.44 -10.38 7.66
C SER A 86 -22.44 -9.23 7.56
N ARG A 87 -21.72 -9.14 6.43
CA ARG A 87 -20.75 -8.08 6.13
C ARG A 87 -20.91 -7.58 4.70
N ARG A 88 -20.25 -6.44 4.42
CA ARG A 88 -20.14 -5.92 3.05
C ARG A 88 -19.44 -6.95 2.16
N PRO A 89 -19.94 -7.20 0.94
CA PRO A 89 -19.26 -8.06 -0.02
C PRO A 89 -17.85 -7.54 -0.33
N SER A 90 -16.91 -8.47 -0.49
CA SER A 90 -15.55 -8.13 -0.93
C SER A 90 -15.48 -8.08 -2.45
N LYS A 91 -14.64 -7.22 -3.02
CA LYS A 91 -14.42 -7.19 -4.48
C LYS A 91 -13.46 -8.30 -4.88
N PHE A 92 -13.61 -8.89 -6.06
CA PHE A 92 -12.64 -9.87 -6.56
C PHE A 92 -12.47 -9.84 -8.07
N ILE A 93 -11.30 -10.26 -8.53
CA ILE A 93 -11.02 -10.51 -9.95
C ILE A 93 -10.03 -11.67 -10.10
N ARG A 94 -10.32 -12.59 -11.03
CA ARG A 94 -9.36 -13.57 -11.55
C ARG A 94 -8.57 -12.93 -12.68
N LEU A 95 -7.24 -12.96 -12.57
CA LEU A 95 -6.32 -12.39 -13.56
C LEU A 95 -5.13 -13.31 -13.80
N SER A 96 -4.50 -13.21 -14.96
CA SER A 96 -3.29 -13.97 -15.30
C SER A 96 -2.12 -13.51 -14.43
N ASP A 97 -1.25 -14.42 -14.02
CA ASP A 97 0.06 -14.13 -13.41
C ASP A 97 0.95 -13.18 -14.22
N SER A 98 0.70 -13.05 -15.53
CA SER A 98 1.31 -12.14 -16.50
C SER A 98 0.59 -10.80 -16.67
N SER A 99 -0.53 -10.57 -15.98
CA SER A 99 -1.31 -9.33 -16.13
C SER A 99 -0.50 -8.09 -15.75
N ASP A 100 -0.78 -6.99 -16.44
CA ASP A 100 -0.16 -5.69 -16.20
C ASP A 100 -0.62 -5.10 -14.85
N PRO A 101 0.31 -4.81 -13.91
CA PRO A 101 -0.03 -4.20 -12.63
C PRO A 101 -0.71 -2.83 -12.75
N ALA A 102 -0.50 -2.08 -13.84
CA ALA A 102 -1.16 -0.79 -14.07
C ALA A 102 -2.68 -0.93 -14.17
N ASN A 103 -3.15 -1.95 -14.91
CA ASN A 103 -4.56 -2.26 -15.03
C ASN A 103 -5.16 -2.71 -13.69
N ALA A 104 -4.43 -3.53 -12.93
CA ALA A 104 -4.86 -3.99 -11.61
C ALA A 104 -4.99 -2.82 -10.61
N TYR A 105 -4.02 -1.90 -10.60
CA TYR A 105 -4.08 -0.70 -9.76
C TYR A 105 -5.24 0.23 -10.16
N ALA A 106 -5.40 0.50 -11.46
CA ALA A 106 -6.50 1.31 -11.97
C ALA A 106 -7.89 0.69 -11.67
N LEU A 107 -8.02 -0.63 -11.69
CA LEU A 107 -9.24 -1.33 -11.28
C LEU A 107 -9.60 -0.98 -9.83
N VAL A 108 -8.64 -1.05 -8.93
CA VAL A 108 -8.83 -0.79 -7.50
C VAL A 108 -9.24 0.66 -7.25
N THR A 109 -8.50 1.61 -7.82
CA THR A 109 -8.67 3.04 -7.53
C THR A 109 -9.83 3.65 -8.30
N ASN A 110 -9.93 3.38 -9.60
CA ASN A 110 -10.91 4.03 -10.47
C ASN A 110 -12.26 3.31 -10.49
N HIS A 111 -12.30 1.98 -10.36
CA HIS A 111 -13.53 1.21 -10.50
C HIS A 111 -14.08 0.67 -9.19
N TRP A 112 -13.24 0.07 -8.34
CA TRP A 112 -13.67 -0.32 -6.99
C TRP A 112 -13.79 0.87 -6.05
N LYS A 113 -13.33 2.06 -6.46
CA LYS A 113 -13.39 3.31 -5.70
C LYS A 113 -12.69 3.20 -4.34
N ILE A 114 -11.67 2.36 -4.26
CA ILE A 114 -10.81 2.26 -3.07
C ILE A 114 -9.79 3.41 -3.17
N PRO A 115 -9.74 4.33 -2.18
CA PRO A 115 -8.81 5.46 -2.21
C PRO A 115 -7.36 5.01 -2.36
N HIS A 116 -6.54 5.83 -3.05
CA HIS A 116 -5.11 5.61 -3.14
C HIS A 116 -4.49 5.51 -1.73
N PRO A 117 -3.55 4.57 -1.49
CA PRO A 117 -2.92 4.43 -0.20
C PRO A 117 -1.86 5.51 0.01
N ASN A 118 -1.70 5.95 1.26
CA ASN A 118 -0.53 6.75 1.65
C ASN A 118 0.69 5.88 2.02
N LEU A 119 0.48 4.56 2.15
CA LEU A 119 1.47 3.54 2.46
C LEU A 119 0.91 2.18 2.05
N VAL A 120 1.77 1.28 1.58
CA VAL A 120 1.42 -0.15 1.45
C VAL A 120 2.29 -0.96 2.41
N VAL A 121 1.66 -1.76 3.26
CA VAL A 121 2.34 -2.78 4.05
C VAL A 121 2.06 -4.14 3.45
N SER A 122 3.05 -4.72 2.80
CA SER A 122 2.98 -6.04 2.22
C SER A 122 3.42 -7.09 3.23
N VAL A 123 2.47 -7.85 3.76
CA VAL A 123 2.74 -8.90 4.75
C VAL A 123 3.08 -10.19 4.02
N VAL A 124 4.31 -10.66 4.21
CA VAL A 124 4.78 -11.97 3.74
C VAL A 124 5.05 -12.82 4.96
N GLY A 125 4.55 -14.04 4.93
CA GLY A 125 4.78 -15.00 5.99
C GLY A 125 4.47 -16.41 5.56
N GLY A 126 5.01 -17.35 6.31
CA GLY A 126 4.93 -18.77 6.02
C GLY A 126 3.53 -19.32 6.23
N GLU A 127 3.29 -20.46 5.58
CA GLU A 127 2.03 -21.20 5.62
C GLU A 127 1.96 -22.19 6.78
N GLY A 128 2.94 -22.20 7.68
CA GLY A 128 3.02 -23.16 8.79
C GLY A 128 1.76 -23.14 9.67
N GLU A 129 1.25 -24.33 9.98
CA GLU A 129 0.03 -24.55 10.78
C GLU A 129 0.22 -24.35 12.29
N GLY A 130 1.42 -23.96 12.73
CA GLY A 130 1.74 -23.75 14.14
C GLY A 130 0.98 -22.57 14.75
N PRO A 131 0.59 -22.64 16.04
CA PRO A 131 -0.08 -21.51 16.70
C PRO A 131 0.86 -20.29 16.75
N VAL A 132 0.41 -19.19 16.15
CA VAL A 132 1.13 -17.90 16.24
C VAL A 132 1.22 -17.44 17.70
N LYS A 133 2.43 -17.00 18.09
CA LYS A 133 2.75 -16.48 19.43
C LYS A 133 1.81 -15.33 19.81
N ALA A 134 1.45 -15.23 21.10
CA ALA A 134 0.48 -14.26 21.58
C ALA A 134 0.89 -12.80 21.31
N TRP A 135 2.16 -12.46 21.55
CA TRP A 135 2.71 -11.13 21.30
C TRP A 135 2.59 -10.71 19.83
N LEU A 136 2.78 -11.66 18.90
CA LEU A 136 2.68 -11.40 17.46
C LEU A 136 1.24 -11.06 17.05
N LYS A 137 0.23 -11.68 17.67
CA LYS A 137 -1.18 -11.29 17.49
C LYS A 137 -1.44 -9.86 17.97
N ASP A 138 -0.81 -9.47 19.06
CA ASP A 138 -0.89 -8.09 19.57
C ASP A 138 -0.18 -7.09 18.65
N VAL A 139 0.98 -7.44 18.09
CA VAL A 139 1.66 -6.62 17.06
C VAL A 139 0.77 -6.42 15.83
N LEU A 140 0.15 -7.49 15.32
CA LEU A 140 -0.75 -7.39 14.17
C LEU A 140 -1.98 -6.52 14.48
N ARG A 141 -2.61 -6.72 15.64
CA ARG A 141 -3.85 -6.03 16.01
C ARG A 141 -3.64 -4.58 16.46
N LYS A 142 -2.72 -4.35 17.40
CA LYS A 142 -2.51 -3.03 18.04
C LYS A 142 -1.42 -2.21 17.35
N GLY A 143 -0.49 -2.85 16.66
CA GLY A 143 0.54 -2.21 15.86
C GLY A 143 0.07 -2.02 14.41
N LEU A 144 0.11 -3.08 13.61
CA LEU A 144 -0.12 -3.02 12.16
C LEU A 144 -1.48 -2.44 11.76
N VAL A 145 -2.58 -2.98 12.30
CA VAL A 145 -3.94 -2.55 11.89
C VAL A 145 -4.24 -1.12 12.36
N LYS A 146 -3.76 -0.74 13.55
CA LYS A 146 -3.84 0.64 14.05
C LYS A 146 -3.03 1.60 13.17
N ALA A 147 -1.79 1.24 12.85
CA ALA A 147 -0.92 2.01 11.96
C ALA A 147 -1.58 2.24 10.59
N ALA A 148 -2.15 1.18 10.01
CA ALA A 148 -2.81 1.24 8.73
C ALA A 148 -4.05 2.14 8.75
N GLN A 149 -4.84 2.12 9.83
CA GLN A 149 -5.97 3.04 9.97
C GLN A 149 -5.54 4.50 10.08
N SER A 150 -4.52 4.79 10.89
CA SER A 150 -4.02 6.15 11.14
C SER A 150 -3.42 6.77 9.88
N THR A 151 -2.72 5.98 9.08
CA THR A 151 -2.02 6.44 7.87
C THR A 151 -2.87 6.38 6.62
N GLY A 152 -3.95 5.60 6.60
CA GLY A 152 -4.67 5.26 5.37
C GLY A 152 -3.88 4.29 4.49
N ALA A 153 -3.21 3.31 5.11
CA ALA A 153 -2.43 2.32 4.40
C ALA A 153 -3.27 1.18 3.84
N TRP A 154 -2.81 0.57 2.76
CA TRP A 154 -3.28 -0.74 2.33
C TRP A 154 -2.44 -1.83 2.99
N ILE A 155 -3.10 -2.89 3.47
CA ILE A 155 -2.44 -4.10 3.95
C ILE A 155 -2.60 -5.18 2.89
N MET A 156 -1.50 -5.64 2.29
CA MET A 156 -1.52 -6.71 1.29
C MET A 156 -1.10 -8.03 1.94
N THR A 157 -1.87 -9.10 1.74
CA THR A 157 -1.56 -10.45 2.24
C THR A 157 -1.95 -11.52 1.20
N SER A 158 -1.80 -12.81 1.52
CA SER A 158 -2.28 -13.90 0.65
C SER A 158 -3.81 -13.91 0.45
N GLY A 159 -4.58 -13.29 1.34
CA GLY A 159 -6.05 -13.33 1.31
C GLY A 159 -6.67 -14.70 1.61
N LEU A 160 -5.86 -15.69 1.98
CA LEU A 160 -6.30 -17.04 2.32
C LEU A 160 -6.51 -17.16 3.84
N GLN A 161 -7.43 -18.03 4.24
CA GLN A 161 -7.67 -18.38 5.64
C GLN A 161 -6.60 -19.35 6.20
N ALA A 162 -5.33 -19.10 5.85
CA ALA A 162 -4.17 -19.91 6.22
C ALA A 162 -2.96 -19.03 6.58
N GLY A 163 -2.03 -19.59 7.36
CA GLY A 163 -0.78 -18.94 7.76
C GLY A 163 -0.98 -17.56 8.41
N VAL A 164 -0.01 -16.67 8.19
CA VAL A 164 -0.01 -15.30 8.71
C VAL A 164 -1.20 -14.46 8.18
N GLY A 165 -1.62 -14.71 6.94
CA GLY A 165 -2.72 -13.99 6.29
C GLY A 165 -4.02 -14.05 7.08
N ARG A 166 -4.34 -15.22 7.66
CA ARG A 166 -5.49 -15.43 8.54
C ARG A 166 -5.43 -14.54 9.78
N TYR A 167 -4.29 -14.45 10.45
CA TYR A 167 -4.17 -13.65 11.68
C TYR A 167 -4.26 -12.15 11.41
N VAL A 168 -3.80 -11.70 10.24
CA VAL A 168 -4.03 -10.32 9.77
C VAL A 168 -5.52 -10.09 9.54
N GLY A 169 -6.24 -11.02 8.90
CA GLY A 169 -7.68 -10.95 8.72
C GLY A 169 -8.45 -10.88 10.06
N GLU A 170 -8.09 -11.76 11.01
CA GLU A 170 -8.65 -11.73 12.37
C GLU A 170 -8.38 -10.39 13.07
N ALA A 171 -7.17 -9.84 12.96
CA ALA A 171 -6.82 -8.53 13.51
C ALA A 171 -7.63 -7.38 12.89
N VAL A 172 -7.83 -7.38 11.56
CA VAL A 172 -8.66 -6.39 10.85
C VAL A 172 -10.11 -6.46 11.32
N ARG A 173 -10.66 -7.68 11.49
CA ARG A 173 -11.99 -7.86 12.07
C ARG A 173 -12.08 -7.30 13.48
N ASP A 174 -11.16 -7.71 14.35
CA ASP A 174 -11.25 -7.39 15.77
C ASP A 174 -11.15 -5.88 15.98
N HIS A 175 -10.32 -5.21 15.17
CA HIS A 175 -10.24 -3.75 15.13
C HIS A 175 -11.52 -3.10 14.60
N ALA A 176 -12.11 -3.63 13.53
CA ALA A 176 -13.38 -3.12 13.00
C ALA A 176 -14.55 -3.29 13.98
N MET A 177 -14.52 -4.32 14.84
CA MET A 177 -15.53 -4.52 15.89
C MET A 177 -15.28 -3.61 17.11
N ALA A 178 -14.03 -3.28 17.40
CA ALA A 178 -13.66 -2.42 18.53
C ALA A 178 -13.75 -0.91 18.20
N SER A 179 -13.58 -0.53 16.93
CA SER A 179 -13.56 0.86 16.52
C SER A 179 -14.95 1.49 16.54
N THR A 180 -15.08 2.63 17.22
CA THR A 180 -16.30 3.47 17.23
C THR A 180 -16.36 4.41 16.03
N SER A 181 -15.27 4.57 15.28
CA SER A 181 -15.19 5.41 14.10
C SER A 181 -15.77 4.71 12.87
N ARG A 182 -16.79 5.31 12.27
CA ARG A 182 -17.40 4.84 11.02
C ARG A 182 -16.66 5.30 9.76
N SER A 183 -15.61 6.13 9.90
CA SER A 183 -15.06 6.90 8.78
C SER A 183 -13.81 6.32 8.13
N THR A 184 -13.01 5.51 8.85
CA THR A 184 -11.74 4.99 8.34
C THR A 184 -11.69 3.46 8.45
N HIS A 185 -12.15 2.79 7.39
CA HIS A 185 -12.03 1.34 7.26
C HIS A 185 -10.62 0.97 6.78
N VAL A 186 -9.99 0.01 7.47
CA VAL A 186 -8.71 -0.56 7.04
C VAL A 186 -8.92 -1.35 5.76
N VAL A 187 -8.11 -1.07 4.74
CA VAL A 187 -8.19 -1.76 3.45
C VAL A 187 -7.20 -2.92 3.45
N ALA A 188 -7.73 -4.14 3.58
CA ALA A 188 -6.95 -5.36 3.43
C ALA A 188 -7.19 -5.99 2.04
N MET A 189 -6.12 -6.22 1.29
CA MET A 189 -6.14 -6.83 -0.05
C MET A 189 -5.49 -8.20 -0.04
N GLY A 190 -6.19 -9.19 -0.59
CA GLY A 190 -5.68 -10.54 -0.76
C GLY A 190 -5.13 -10.75 -2.16
N ILE A 191 -3.92 -11.28 -2.28
CA ILE A 191 -3.35 -11.79 -3.52
C ILE A 191 -3.21 -13.31 -3.36
N ALA A 192 -4.17 -14.05 -3.90
CA ALA A 192 -4.27 -15.49 -3.74
C ALA A 192 -4.00 -16.22 -5.06
N PRO A 193 -3.34 -17.39 -5.05
CA PRO A 193 -3.24 -18.22 -6.26
C PRO A 193 -4.58 -18.89 -6.53
N TRP A 194 -5.15 -18.65 -7.71
CA TRP A 194 -6.44 -19.20 -8.15
C TRP A 194 -6.49 -20.73 -8.03
N GLY A 195 -5.39 -21.41 -8.35
CA GLY A 195 -5.29 -22.86 -8.35
C GLY A 195 -5.55 -23.53 -7.00
N ILE A 196 -5.37 -22.83 -5.87
CA ILE A 196 -5.59 -23.37 -4.52
C ILE A 196 -6.80 -22.75 -3.82
N VAL A 197 -7.53 -21.84 -4.46
CA VAL A 197 -8.74 -21.28 -3.87
C VAL A 197 -9.82 -22.37 -3.82
N GLU A 198 -10.20 -22.71 -2.59
CA GLU A 198 -11.28 -23.67 -2.32
C GLU A 198 -12.60 -23.13 -2.90
N GLN A 199 -13.47 -23.99 -3.43
CA GLN A 199 -14.75 -23.59 -4.06
C GLN A 199 -14.65 -22.48 -5.14
N HIS A 200 -13.51 -22.34 -5.83
CA HIS A 200 -13.31 -21.31 -6.86
C HIS A 200 -14.36 -21.37 -7.99
N HIS A 201 -14.96 -22.53 -8.24
CA HIS A 201 -16.04 -22.69 -9.22
C HIS A 201 -17.29 -21.84 -8.91
N CYS A 202 -17.55 -21.52 -7.63
CA CYS A 202 -18.65 -20.62 -7.24
C CYS A 202 -18.42 -19.16 -7.68
N LEU A 203 -17.17 -18.80 -7.99
CA LEU A 203 -16.78 -17.46 -8.43
C LEU A 203 -16.82 -17.30 -9.96
N VAL A 204 -16.96 -18.40 -10.70
CA VAL A 204 -16.93 -18.42 -12.17
C VAL A 204 -18.30 -18.01 -12.73
N ASN A 205 -18.34 -16.86 -13.37
CA ASN A 205 -19.47 -16.36 -14.15
C ASN A 205 -18.95 -15.38 -15.23
N PRO A 206 -19.01 -15.74 -16.53
CA PRO A 206 -18.53 -14.89 -17.62
C PRO A 206 -19.16 -13.48 -17.67
N LYS A 207 -20.36 -13.33 -17.11
CA LYS A 207 -21.10 -12.05 -17.05
C LYS A 207 -20.81 -11.24 -15.77
N GLY A 208 -19.89 -11.71 -14.93
CA GLY A 208 -19.60 -11.14 -13.61
C GLY A 208 -20.65 -11.52 -12.56
N SER A 209 -20.22 -11.55 -11.30
CA SER A 209 -21.03 -11.95 -10.15
C SER A 209 -21.16 -10.79 -9.14
N PHE A 210 -22.38 -10.36 -8.84
CA PHE A 210 -22.64 -9.19 -7.97
C PHE A 210 -23.83 -9.46 -7.02
N PRO A 211 -23.69 -10.31 -5.98
CA PRO A 211 -22.48 -11.03 -5.54
C PRO A 211 -22.46 -12.53 -5.91
N ALA A 212 -21.26 -13.12 -5.93
CA ALA A 212 -21.04 -14.57 -5.89
C ALA A 212 -21.20 -15.08 -4.45
N ARG A 213 -22.03 -16.09 -4.24
CA ARG A 213 -22.20 -16.72 -2.92
C ARG A 213 -21.10 -17.73 -2.69
N TYR A 214 -20.26 -17.47 -1.68
CA TYR A 214 -19.12 -18.31 -1.35
C TYR A 214 -19.37 -19.06 -0.02
N PRO A 215 -19.50 -20.40 -0.05
CA PRO A 215 -19.76 -21.19 1.16
C PRO A 215 -18.52 -21.23 2.05
N ARG A 216 -18.72 -21.23 3.37
CA ARG A 216 -17.64 -21.46 4.33
C ARG A 216 -17.49 -22.96 4.56
N ILE A 217 -16.33 -23.49 4.22
CA ILE A 217 -15.98 -24.90 4.38
C ILE A 217 -14.66 -24.96 5.16
N ASN A 218 -14.44 -26.06 5.87
CA ASN A 218 -13.14 -26.30 6.49
C ASN A 218 -12.06 -26.47 5.40
N PRO A 219 -10.85 -25.93 5.61
CA PRO A 219 -9.76 -26.08 4.66
C PRO A 219 -9.43 -27.57 4.43
N ALA A 220 -9.16 -27.93 3.18
CA ALA A 220 -8.79 -29.29 2.79
C ALA A 220 -7.56 -29.20 1.89
N SER A 221 -6.37 -29.48 2.44
CA SER A 221 -5.11 -29.43 1.69
C SER A 221 -5.21 -30.25 0.39
N PRO A 222 -4.79 -29.70 -0.77
CA PRO A 222 -3.99 -28.47 -0.95
C PRO A 222 -4.82 -27.17 -1.10
N PHE A 223 -6.13 -27.21 -0.91
CA PHE A 223 -7.02 -26.06 -1.12
C PHE A 223 -7.29 -25.26 0.16
N CYS A 224 -7.34 -23.94 0.00
CA CYS A 224 -7.49 -22.97 1.07
C CYS A 224 -8.69 -22.02 0.78
N PRO A 225 -9.62 -21.83 1.74
CA PRO A 225 -10.67 -20.84 1.61
C PRO A 225 -10.15 -19.41 1.59
N LEU A 226 -10.87 -18.52 0.90
CA LEU A 226 -10.64 -17.07 1.00
C LEU A 226 -11.04 -16.54 2.39
N ASP A 227 -10.30 -15.54 2.89
CA ASP A 227 -10.58 -14.93 4.20
C ASP A 227 -11.60 -13.78 4.09
N ALA A 228 -12.76 -13.96 4.71
CA ALA A 228 -13.86 -12.99 4.69
C ALA A 228 -13.58 -11.64 5.39
N ASN A 229 -12.39 -11.46 5.97
CA ASN A 229 -11.97 -10.22 6.61
C ASN A 229 -11.28 -9.24 5.64
N HIS A 230 -11.04 -9.64 4.37
CA HIS A 230 -10.42 -8.80 3.35
C HIS A 230 -11.45 -8.00 2.55
N SER A 231 -11.05 -6.80 2.12
CA SER A 231 -11.88 -5.88 1.33
C SER A 231 -11.90 -6.23 -0.16
N ALA A 232 -10.79 -6.75 -0.67
CA ALA A 232 -10.66 -7.09 -2.09
C ALA A 232 -9.67 -8.23 -2.35
N PHE A 233 -9.83 -8.92 -3.48
CA PHE A 233 -9.00 -10.05 -3.90
C PHE A 233 -8.52 -9.95 -5.35
N PHE A 234 -7.22 -10.15 -5.55
CA PHE A 234 -6.63 -10.56 -6.80
C PHE A 234 -6.40 -12.06 -6.77
N LEU A 235 -7.11 -12.79 -7.63
CA LEU A 235 -6.99 -14.24 -7.76
C LEU A 235 -6.08 -14.54 -8.97
N VAL A 236 -4.81 -14.77 -8.69
CA VAL A 236 -3.75 -14.88 -9.68
C VAL A 236 -3.73 -16.28 -10.27
N ASP A 237 -3.87 -16.36 -11.59
CA ASP A 237 -4.02 -17.60 -12.32
C ASP A 237 -2.80 -17.86 -13.20
N ASN A 238 -2.05 -18.91 -12.87
CA ASN A 238 -0.92 -19.41 -13.65
C ASN A 238 -1.30 -20.67 -14.47
N GLY A 239 -2.56 -21.08 -14.47
CA GLY A 239 -3.07 -22.26 -15.17
C GLY A 239 -2.93 -23.59 -14.44
N THR A 240 -2.43 -23.62 -13.20
CA THR A 240 -2.39 -24.83 -12.36
C THR A 240 -3.67 -25.01 -11.54
N LEU A 241 -3.90 -26.23 -11.06
CA LEU A 241 -4.95 -26.60 -10.11
C LEU A 241 -4.33 -27.39 -8.96
N GLY A 242 -4.68 -27.03 -7.72
CA GLY A 242 -4.15 -27.64 -6.49
C GLY A 242 -2.69 -27.29 -6.18
N ARG A 243 -2.13 -26.26 -6.84
CA ARG A 243 -0.75 -25.81 -6.65
C ARG A 243 -0.72 -24.29 -6.55
N ALA A 244 0.02 -23.75 -5.57
CA ALA A 244 0.35 -22.33 -5.52
C ALA A 244 1.32 -21.95 -6.66
N GLY A 245 1.41 -20.66 -7.01
CA GLY A 245 2.34 -20.16 -8.00
C GLY A 245 1.79 -18.99 -8.82
N GLY A 246 2.70 -18.12 -9.26
CA GLY A 246 2.41 -16.92 -10.04
C GLY A 246 2.01 -15.70 -9.20
N GLU A 247 1.44 -15.89 -8.02
CA GLU A 247 1.04 -14.81 -7.12
C GLU A 247 2.23 -14.00 -6.60
N THR A 248 3.36 -14.64 -6.27
CA THR A 248 4.56 -13.97 -5.75
C THR A 248 5.14 -13.01 -6.79
N ALA A 249 5.35 -13.47 -8.02
CA ALA A 249 5.85 -12.65 -9.11
C ALA A 249 4.88 -11.53 -9.49
N PHE A 250 3.57 -11.79 -9.54
CA PHE A 250 2.56 -10.75 -9.78
C PHE A 250 2.57 -9.70 -8.66
N ARG A 251 2.61 -10.14 -7.40
CA ARG A 251 2.66 -9.30 -6.22
C ARG A 251 3.86 -8.37 -6.24
N ALA A 252 5.07 -8.87 -6.50
CA ALA A 252 6.28 -8.06 -6.59
C ALA A 252 6.19 -6.98 -7.69
N ARG A 253 5.62 -7.32 -8.86
CA ARG A 253 5.39 -6.32 -9.93
C ARG A 253 4.35 -5.28 -9.55
N LEU A 254 3.27 -5.69 -8.87
CA LEU A 254 2.24 -4.77 -8.39
C LEU A 254 2.78 -3.83 -7.31
N GLU A 255 3.53 -4.34 -6.34
CA GLU A 255 4.20 -3.55 -5.30
C GLU A 255 5.15 -2.52 -5.91
N ARG A 256 6.00 -2.95 -6.85
CA ARG A 256 6.91 -2.05 -7.57
C ARG A 256 6.15 -0.97 -8.35
N TYR A 257 5.05 -1.33 -9.01
CA TYR A 257 4.23 -0.36 -9.72
C TYR A 257 3.60 0.66 -8.77
N ILE A 258 3.05 0.21 -7.64
CA ILE A 258 2.45 1.07 -6.62
C ILE A 258 3.51 2.03 -6.05
N ALA A 259 4.72 1.54 -5.78
CA ALA A 259 5.82 2.36 -5.26
C ALA A 259 6.19 3.55 -6.15
N GLN A 260 5.94 3.45 -7.46
CA GLN A 260 6.22 4.50 -8.44
C GLN A 260 5.05 5.48 -8.63
N GLN A 261 3.89 5.19 -8.02
CA GLN A 261 2.74 6.08 -8.12
C GLN A 261 2.90 7.24 -7.16
N LYS A 262 2.39 8.41 -7.57
CA LYS A 262 2.44 9.63 -6.77
C LYS A 262 1.06 9.99 -6.24
N VAL A 263 0.96 10.28 -4.95
CA VAL A 263 -0.28 10.63 -4.25
C VAL A 263 -0.12 12.00 -3.59
N GLY A 264 -1.20 12.78 -3.57
CA GLY A 264 -1.25 14.16 -3.06
C GLY A 264 -2.04 15.08 -3.98
N ALA A 265 -2.59 16.18 -3.44
CA ALA A 265 -3.39 17.13 -4.21
C ALA A 265 -2.54 17.91 -5.23
N GLY A 266 -2.42 17.38 -6.45
CA GLY A 266 -2.29 18.13 -7.71
C GLY A 266 -1.29 19.30 -7.81
N GLY A 267 -0.06 19.15 -7.30
CA GLY A 267 1.02 20.15 -7.44
C GLY A 267 2.41 19.58 -7.10
N GLU A 268 3.43 20.45 -6.93
CA GLU A 268 4.84 20.14 -6.57
C GLU A 268 5.03 19.30 -5.27
N GLY A 269 3.94 18.97 -4.57
CA GLY A 269 3.89 18.18 -3.33
C GLY A 269 3.45 16.71 -3.50
N SER A 270 3.46 16.14 -4.70
CA SER A 270 3.12 14.73 -4.91
C SER A 270 4.21 13.81 -4.37
N ILE A 271 3.86 12.87 -3.47
CA ILE A 271 4.79 11.95 -2.80
C ILE A 271 4.65 10.57 -3.43
N GLU A 272 5.76 9.88 -3.69
CA GLU A 272 5.74 8.48 -4.12
C GLU A 272 5.18 7.60 -2.99
N ILE A 273 4.33 6.62 -3.32
CA ILE A 273 3.71 5.77 -2.30
C ILE A 273 4.79 4.87 -1.68
N PRO A 274 5.11 5.00 -0.38
CA PRO A 274 6.04 4.08 0.25
C PRO A 274 5.42 2.67 0.30
N VAL A 275 6.22 1.67 -0.06
CA VAL A 275 5.87 0.25 0.11
C VAL A 275 6.85 -0.34 1.11
N LEU A 276 6.34 -1.05 2.11
CA LEU A 276 7.13 -1.73 3.12
C LEU A 276 6.77 -3.21 3.12
N LEU A 277 7.77 -4.08 3.04
CA LEU A 277 7.61 -5.51 3.23
C LEU A 277 7.68 -5.84 4.73
N LEU A 278 6.66 -6.49 5.28
CA LEU A 278 6.66 -7.01 6.65
C LEU A 278 6.83 -8.52 6.61
N LEU A 279 7.98 -9.02 7.07
CA LEU A 279 8.27 -10.45 7.09
C LEU A 279 7.98 -11.07 8.45
N ILE A 280 7.11 -12.07 8.45
CA ILE A 280 6.65 -12.79 9.65
C ILE A 280 6.79 -14.29 9.39
N SER A 281 7.69 -14.97 10.11
CA SER A 281 7.81 -16.43 10.01
C SER A 281 7.92 -16.93 8.55
N GLY A 282 8.96 -16.55 7.80
CA GLY A 282 9.05 -16.84 6.35
C GLY A 282 9.57 -18.23 5.96
N ASP A 283 9.37 -18.61 4.70
CA ASP A 283 10.02 -19.74 4.00
C ASP A 283 10.91 -19.24 2.84
N SER A 284 11.27 -20.09 1.87
CA SER A 284 12.13 -19.71 0.73
C SER A 284 11.54 -18.63 -0.20
N ARG A 285 10.25 -18.26 -0.05
CA ARG A 285 9.59 -17.26 -0.91
C ARG A 285 9.93 -15.80 -0.56
N VAL A 286 10.80 -15.57 0.43
CA VAL A 286 11.25 -14.22 0.86
C VAL A 286 12.09 -13.52 -0.21
N SER A 287 12.74 -14.28 -1.08
CA SER A 287 13.66 -13.78 -2.10
C SER A 287 13.03 -12.77 -3.06
N GLU A 288 11.91 -13.10 -3.71
CA GLU A 288 11.34 -12.26 -4.78
C GLU A 288 10.92 -10.87 -4.29
N ALA A 289 10.53 -10.76 -3.01
CA ALA A 289 10.11 -9.49 -2.43
C ALA A 289 11.28 -8.53 -2.15
N VAL A 290 12.48 -9.05 -1.84
CA VAL A 290 13.66 -8.21 -1.56
C VAL A 290 14.36 -7.75 -2.85
N HIS A 291 14.24 -8.48 -3.96
CA HIS A 291 14.78 -8.08 -5.26
C HIS A 291 14.19 -6.76 -5.79
N ALA A 292 13.04 -6.32 -5.27
CA ALA A 292 12.40 -5.08 -5.67
C ALA A 292 13.05 -3.79 -5.10
N SER A 293 14.12 -3.90 -4.29
CA SER A 293 14.70 -2.77 -3.52
C SER A 293 13.69 -2.09 -2.59
N ILE A 294 12.71 -2.87 -2.11
CA ILE A 294 11.67 -2.42 -1.19
C ILE A 294 12.20 -2.56 0.24
N PRO A 295 12.02 -1.55 1.11
CA PRO A 295 12.36 -1.64 2.54
C PRO A 295 11.68 -2.86 3.20
N CYS A 296 12.41 -3.59 4.04
CA CYS A 296 11.94 -4.81 4.70
C CYS A 296 12.03 -4.67 6.23
N LEU A 297 10.91 -4.96 6.90
CA LEU A 297 10.79 -5.04 8.35
C LEU A 297 10.69 -6.51 8.78
N LEU A 298 11.69 -7.00 9.48
CA LEU A 298 11.77 -8.36 10.02
C LEU A 298 11.20 -8.40 11.44
N LEU A 299 10.25 -9.28 11.71
CA LEU A 299 9.82 -9.56 13.09
C LEU A 299 10.69 -10.67 13.69
N ALA A 300 11.73 -10.29 14.42
CA ALA A 300 12.58 -11.21 15.14
C ALA A 300 11.82 -11.92 16.26
N GLY A 301 12.08 -13.21 16.42
CA GLY A 301 11.35 -14.11 17.31
C GLY A 301 10.05 -14.65 16.70
N SER A 302 9.75 -14.41 15.42
CA SER A 302 8.57 -14.95 14.73
C SER A 302 8.80 -16.34 14.12
N GLY A 303 10.06 -16.78 13.99
CA GLY A 303 10.47 -18.08 13.47
C GLY A 303 10.87 -18.08 11.99
N GLY A 304 11.20 -19.25 11.46
CA GLY A 304 11.49 -19.46 10.03
C GLY A 304 12.64 -18.60 9.49
N ALA A 305 12.47 -18.11 8.26
CA ALA A 305 13.43 -17.25 7.58
C ALA A 305 13.63 -15.88 8.27
N ALA A 306 12.62 -15.37 8.98
CA ALA A 306 12.69 -14.06 9.65
C ALA A 306 13.74 -14.06 10.78
N ASP A 307 13.73 -15.10 11.63
CA ASP A 307 14.69 -15.23 12.73
C ASP A 307 16.09 -15.55 12.20
N CYS A 308 16.19 -16.40 11.17
CA CYS A 308 17.49 -16.70 10.55
C CYS A 308 18.12 -15.43 9.95
N LEU A 309 17.35 -14.61 9.24
CA LEU A 309 17.84 -13.34 8.69
C LEU A 309 18.22 -12.35 9.79
N ALA A 310 17.43 -12.24 10.86
CA ALA A 310 17.73 -11.36 11.99
C ALA A 310 19.05 -11.75 12.69
N GLU A 311 19.23 -13.03 13.03
CA GLU A 311 20.46 -13.54 13.64
C GLU A 311 21.69 -13.28 12.74
N LEU A 312 21.56 -13.55 11.43
CA LEU A 312 22.66 -13.34 10.49
C LEU A 312 23.05 -11.86 10.38
N LEU A 313 22.07 -10.94 10.38
CA LEU A 313 22.36 -9.51 10.31
C LEU A 313 23.07 -8.98 11.57
N GLU A 314 22.80 -9.57 12.73
CA GLU A 314 23.45 -9.23 14.00
C GLU A 314 24.88 -9.83 14.12
N GLU A 315 25.07 -11.08 13.70
CA GLU A 315 26.32 -11.82 13.91
C GLU A 315 27.40 -11.57 12.84
N THR A 316 27.02 -11.06 11.65
CA THR A 316 27.98 -10.99 10.54
C THR A 316 29.04 -9.91 10.76
N GLN A 317 30.28 -10.35 10.94
CA GLN A 317 31.47 -9.51 10.99
C GLN A 317 31.88 -9.00 9.59
N PRO A 318 32.52 -7.81 9.49
CA PRO A 318 33.01 -7.31 8.21
C PRO A 318 34.06 -8.26 7.60
N GLY A 319 33.73 -8.86 6.45
CA GLY A 319 34.61 -9.76 5.69
C GLY A 319 34.26 -11.25 5.74
N GLU A 320 33.27 -11.66 6.55
CA GLU A 320 32.74 -13.04 6.55
C GLU A 320 31.67 -13.21 5.45
N SER A 321 31.70 -14.33 4.71
CA SER A 321 30.68 -14.61 3.69
C SER A 321 29.36 -14.98 4.37
N LEU A 322 28.35 -14.15 4.13
CA LEU A 322 26.97 -14.34 4.58
C LEU A 322 26.41 -15.70 4.13
N LYS A 323 26.75 -16.14 2.91
CA LYS A 323 26.33 -17.44 2.38
C LYS A 323 26.78 -18.59 3.28
N THR A 324 28.06 -18.62 3.67
CA THR A 324 28.62 -19.70 4.51
C THR A 324 27.98 -19.73 5.90
N LEU A 325 27.76 -18.56 6.51
CA LEU A 325 27.11 -18.46 7.82
C LEU A 325 25.64 -18.88 7.74
N ALA A 326 24.94 -18.48 6.68
CA ALA A 326 23.56 -18.88 6.41
C ALA A 326 23.45 -20.39 6.25
N MET A 327 24.29 -21.02 5.42
CA MET A 327 24.30 -22.48 5.23
C MET A 327 24.48 -23.21 6.57
N LYS A 328 25.42 -22.78 7.41
CA LYS A 328 25.67 -23.39 8.72
C LYS A 328 24.47 -23.29 9.67
N LYS A 329 23.76 -22.16 9.66
CA LYS A 329 22.62 -21.89 10.56
C LYS A 329 21.32 -22.52 10.08
N MET A 330 21.16 -22.66 8.77
CA MET A 330 19.98 -23.26 8.14
C MET A 330 20.07 -24.79 8.09
N GLN A 331 21.27 -25.35 8.22
CA GLN A 331 21.51 -26.79 8.33
C GLN A 331 20.69 -27.39 9.49
N GLY A 332 19.82 -28.35 9.18
CA GLY A 332 18.92 -29.00 10.14
C GLY A 332 17.63 -28.23 10.45
N LYS A 333 17.47 -26.98 9.99
CA LYS A 333 16.22 -26.21 10.08
C LYS A 333 15.39 -26.23 8.78
N PHE A 334 16.05 -26.40 7.63
CA PHE A 334 15.44 -26.46 6.31
C PHE A 334 15.87 -27.72 5.55
N PRO A 335 15.11 -28.18 4.54
CA PRO A 335 15.50 -29.31 3.69
C PRO A 335 16.81 -29.06 2.94
N ASP A 336 17.71 -30.06 2.90
CA ASP A 336 19.05 -29.92 2.33
C ASP A 336 19.05 -29.50 0.84
N ASN A 337 18.02 -29.89 0.08
CA ASN A 337 17.90 -29.59 -1.35
C ASN A 337 17.73 -28.09 -1.65
N ASP A 338 17.25 -27.30 -0.69
CA ASP A 338 16.94 -25.87 -0.89
C ASP A 338 17.97 -24.96 -0.19
N LEU A 339 18.92 -25.53 0.57
CA LEU A 339 19.84 -24.78 1.43
C LEU A 339 20.75 -23.83 0.66
N GLU A 340 21.26 -24.25 -0.50
CA GLU A 340 22.19 -23.44 -1.28
C GLU A 340 21.47 -22.24 -1.93
N GLU A 341 20.31 -22.48 -2.53
CA GLU A 341 19.47 -21.40 -3.08
C GLU A 341 19.04 -20.43 -1.99
N LEU A 342 18.58 -20.93 -0.84
CA LEU A 342 18.19 -20.09 0.29
C LEU A 342 19.37 -19.27 0.84
N ALA A 343 20.59 -19.84 0.83
CA ALA A 343 21.78 -19.13 1.30
C ALA A 343 22.20 -18.00 0.35
N GLU A 344 22.05 -18.18 -0.97
CA GLU A 344 22.28 -17.12 -1.96
C GLU A 344 21.24 -16.00 -1.85
N GLN A 345 19.98 -16.37 -1.56
CA GLN A 345 18.92 -15.40 -1.31
C GLN A 345 19.20 -14.58 -0.05
N VAL A 346 19.58 -15.24 1.04
CA VAL A 346 19.96 -14.59 2.30
C VAL A 346 21.18 -13.68 2.12
N GLU A 347 22.18 -14.09 1.35
CA GLU A 347 23.34 -13.24 1.02
C GLU A 347 22.90 -12.01 0.21
N SER A 348 22.00 -12.17 -0.75
CA SER A 348 21.44 -11.05 -1.52
C SER A 348 20.68 -10.05 -0.64
N ILE A 349 19.90 -10.54 0.33
CA ILE A 349 19.20 -9.71 1.32
C ILE A 349 20.20 -9.03 2.26
N GLY A 350 21.20 -9.77 2.73
CA GLY A 350 22.24 -9.27 3.62
C GLY A 350 23.19 -8.26 2.96
N ASN A 351 23.31 -8.27 1.63
CA ASN A 351 23.99 -7.22 0.87
C ASN A 351 23.19 -5.90 0.85
N LEU A 352 21.91 -5.93 1.23
CA LEU A 352 21.01 -4.77 1.32
C LEU A 352 20.70 -4.41 2.79
N ARG A 353 21.67 -4.47 3.70
CA ARG A 353 21.48 -4.19 5.15
C ARG A 353 20.79 -2.86 5.45
N GLU A 354 20.97 -1.86 4.60
CA GLU A 354 20.36 -0.53 4.74
C GLU A 354 18.83 -0.58 4.56
N LEU A 355 18.32 -1.51 3.74
CA LEU A 355 16.89 -1.70 3.50
C LEU A 355 16.22 -2.57 4.56
N VAL A 356 16.99 -3.27 5.39
CA VAL A 356 16.45 -4.21 6.38
C VAL A 356 16.45 -3.59 7.77
N THR A 357 15.28 -3.62 8.41
CA THR A 357 15.08 -3.21 9.80
C THR A 357 14.55 -4.40 10.58
N VAL A 358 15.07 -4.61 11.78
CA VAL A 358 14.65 -5.69 12.68
C VAL A 358 13.81 -5.08 13.79
N TYR A 359 12.67 -5.67 14.07
CA TYR A 359 11.82 -5.37 15.22
C TYR A 359 11.73 -6.61 16.09
N SER A 360 11.87 -6.43 17.40
CA SER A 360 11.74 -7.52 18.38
C SER A 360 10.68 -7.20 19.42
N ASP A 361 10.15 -8.24 20.09
CA ASP A 361 9.15 -8.08 21.17
C ASP A 361 9.65 -7.20 22.34
N GLN A 362 10.97 -7.06 22.50
CA GLN A 362 11.59 -6.26 23.56
C GLN A 362 11.41 -4.74 23.35
N GLU A 363 11.13 -4.29 22.13
CA GLU A 363 10.96 -2.87 21.77
C GLU A 363 9.59 -2.30 22.18
N GLY A 364 8.64 -3.18 22.52
CA GLY A 364 7.30 -2.77 22.96
C GLY A 364 6.37 -2.29 21.84
N LEU A 365 5.06 -2.49 22.04
CA LEU A 365 4.03 -2.24 21.02
C LEU A 365 3.81 -0.76 20.67
N GLU A 366 4.09 0.14 21.61
CA GLU A 366 3.92 1.59 21.41
C GLU A 366 4.90 2.15 20.36
N GLU A 367 5.99 1.43 20.11
CA GLU A 367 7.00 1.82 19.13
C GLU A 367 6.77 1.24 17.73
N PHE A 368 5.80 0.34 17.52
CA PHE A 368 5.66 -0.34 16.23
C PHE A 368 5.42 0.62 15.05
N GLU A 369 4.54 1.61 15.22
CA GLU A 369 4.32 2.67 14.22
C GLU A 369 5.59 3.48 13.96
N THR A 370 6.38 3.71 15.02
CA THR A 370 7.68 4.40 14.95
C THR A 370 8.69 3.56 14.15
N VAL A 371 8.77 2.27 14.42
CA VAL A 371 9.72 1.36 13.78
C VAL A 371 9.36 1.15 12.31
N LEU A 372 8.07 1.07 11.99
CA LEU A 372 7.57 1.03 10.60
C LEU A 372 8.11 2.23 9.80
N LEU A 373 7.99 3.42 10.37
CA LEU A 373 8.48 4.65 9.75
C LEU A 373 10.01 4.72 9.71
N LYS A 374 10.69 4.37 10.80
CA LYS A 374 12.16 4.30 10.85
C LYS A 374 12.70 3.36 9.77
N ALA A 375 12.01 2.25 9.50
CA ALA A 375 12.39 1.32 8.44
C ALA A 375 12.35 1.97 7.05
N LEU A 376 11.30 2.76 6.77
CA LEU A 376 11.19 3.52 5.52
C LEU A 376 12.29 4.57 5.41
N VAL A 377 12.54 5.36 6.46
CA VAL A 377 13.57 6.41 6.47
C VAL A 377 14.98 5.81 6.34
N LYS A 378 15.25 4.69 7.02
CA LYS A 378 16.56 4.00 6.98
C LYS A 378 16.91 3.54 5.58
N ALA A 379 15.94 3.00 4.85
CA ALA A 379 16.14 2.48 3.50
C ALA A 379 16.59 3.54 2.48
N CYS A 380 16.35 4.82 2.76
CA CYS A 380 16.68 5.94 1.88
C CYS A 380 18.04 6.59 2.20
N LYS A 381 18.79 6.07 3.19
CA LYS A 381 20.09 6.62 3.65
C LYS A 381 21.27 6.53 2.66
N ARG A 382 21.00 6.35 1.37
CA ARG A 382 22.02 6.21 0.32
C ARG A 382 22.77 7.52 -0.01
N SER A 383 22.36 8.66 0.54
CA SER A 383 23.03 9.95 0.36
C SER A 383 22.82 10.90 1.55
N SER A 384 23.75 11.81 1.79
CA SER A 384 23.66 12.89 2.80
C SER A 384 22.96 14.16 2.29
N LYS A 385 22.42 14.15 1.08
CA LYS A 385 21.72 15.31 0.49
C LYS A 385 20.29 15.39 1.04
N ALA A 386 19.89 16.56 1.55
CA ALA A 386 18.54 16.81 2.07
C ALA A 386 17.42 16.53 1.04
N THR A 387 17.68 16.70 -0.25
CA THR A 387 16.73 16.38 -1.32
C THR A 387 16.34 14.90 -1.35
N CYS A 388 17.20 14.01 -0.88
CA CYS A 388 16.93 12.57 -0.81
C CYS A 388 16.02 12.19 0.36
N TYR A 389 15.78 13.11 1.31
CA TYR A 389 14.95 12.88 2.50
C TYR A 389 13.62 13.67 2.46
N LEU A 390 13.33 14.35 1.35
CA LEU A 390 12.20 15.27 1.26
C LEU A 390 10.87 14.52 1.34
N ASP A 391 10.77 13.36 0.71
CA ASP A 391 9.55 12.56 0.73
C ASP A 391 9.32 11.94 2.11
N GLU A 392 10.38 11.53 2.81
CA GLU A 392 10.36 11.06 4.20
C GLU A 392 9.93 12.17 5.15
N LEU A 393 10.44 13.39 4.94
CA LEU A 393 10.01 14.54 5.72
C LEU A 393 8.53 14.82 5.50
N ARG A 394 8.07 14.77 4.24
CA ARG A 394 6.65 14.94 3.90
C ARG A 394 5.79 13.82 4.49
N LEU A 395 6.27 12.57 4.54
CA LEU A 395 5.60 11.46 5.20
C LEU A 395 5.52 11.65 6.72
N ALA A 396 6.63 12.04 7.37
CA ALA A 396 6.66 12.35 8.80
C ALA A 396 5.72 13.52 9.14
N VAL A 397 5.66 14.53 8.26
CA VAL A 397 4.68 15.61 8.36
C VAL A 397 3.27 15.06 8.20
N ALA A 398 2.96 14.37 7.11
CA ALA A 398 1.65 13.80 6.81
C ALA A 398 1.11 12.92 7.95
N TRP A 399 1.97 12.15 8.61
CA TRP A 399 1.59 11.25 9.69
C TRP A 399 1.73 11.88 11.09
N ASN A 400 2.11 13.16 11.17
CA ASN A 400 2.29 13.93 12.39
C ASN A 400 3.29 13.27 13.38
N ARG A 401 4.44 12.83 12.87
CA ARG A 401 5.48 12.12 13.63
C ARG A 401 6.73 12.97 13.82
N VAL A 402 6.61 13.92 14.76
CA VAL A 402 7.67 14.88 15.13
C VAL A 402 8.89 14.17 15.69
N ASP A 403 8.67 13.12 16.47
CA ASP A 403 9.72 12.33 17.12
C ASP A 403 10.68 11.72 16.10
N ILE A 404 10.15 11.19 14.99
CA ILE A 404 10.94 10.61 13.92
C ILE A 404 11.62 11.69 13.08
N ALA A 405 10.90 12.77 12.77
CA ALA A 405 11.51 13.90 12.08
C ALA A 405 12.73 14.43 12.87
N SER A 406 12.57 14.67 14.17
CA SER A 406 13.64 15.15 15.03
C SER A 406 14.79 14.15 15.16
N THR A 407 14.51 12.86 15.40
CA THR A 407 15.55 11.85 15.66
C THR A 407 16.20 11.27 14.42
N GLU A 408 15.54 11.27 13.26
CA GLU A 408 16.07 10.69 12.03
C GLU A 408 16.43 11.71 10.94
N LEU A 409 15.71 12.83 10.83
CA LEU A 409 15.86 13.80 9.75
C LEU A 409 16.59 15.09 10.16
N PHE A 410 16.50 15.48 11.43
CA PHE A 410 17.13 16.69 11.98
C PHE A 410 18.24 16.34 13.00
N ARG A 411 19.10 15.37 12.65
CA ARG A 411 20.25 14.92 13.48
C ARG A 411 21.47 15.86 13.41
N GLY A 412 21.43 16.89 12.58
CA GLY A 412 22.53 17.84 12.35
C GLY A 412 23.56 17.40 11.30
N ASP A 413 23.45 16.17 10.80
CA ASP A 413 24.24 15.63 9.67
C ASP A 413 23.62 15.98 8.30
N ILE A 414 22.31 16.23 8.25
CA ILE A 414 21.58 16.68 7.07
C ILE A 414 21.47 18.21 7.10
N LEU A 415 22.06 18.87 6.10
CA LEU A 415 21.94 20.31 5.91
C LEU A 415 20.67 20.63 5.10
N TRP A 416 19.63 21.09 5.79
CA TRP A 416 18.38 21.49 5.17
C TRP A 416 18.47 22.90 4.58
N GLU A 417 18.23 23.02 3.29
CA GLU A 417 18.02 24.32 2.66
C GLU A 417 16.63 24.86 3.02
N PRO A 418 16.48 26.15 3.36
CA PRO A 418 15.18 26.73 3.74
C PRO A 418 14.09 26.55 2.67
N SER A 419 14.46 26.57 1.39
CA SER A 419 13.57 26.35 0.23
C SER A 419 12.90 24.97 0.25
N LEU A 420 13.60 23.93 0.72
CA LEU A 420 13.08 22.56 0.80
C LEU A 420 12.05 22.41 1.93
N LEU A 421 12.18 23.21 2.99
CA LEU A 421 11.31 23.18 4.16
C LEU A 421 10.00 23.97 3.97
N GLU A 422 9.89 24.81 2.94
CA GLU A 422 8.71 25.65 2.72
C GLU A 422 7.42 24.83 2.51
N ASN A 423 7.48 23.80 1.68
CA ASN A 423 6.34 22.92 1.43
C ASN A 423 5.93 22.11 2.68
N PRO A 424 6.86 21.38 3.35
CA PRO A 424 6.61 20.76 4.65
C PRO A 424 6.02 21.71 5.71
N MET A 425 6.51 22.95 5.79
CA MET A 425 6.03 23.98 6.71
C MET A 425 4.58 24.36 6.40
N ARG A 426 4.25 24.59 5.13
CA ARG A 426 2.87 24.84 4.69
C ARG A 426 1.94 23.69 5.07
N ASP A 427 2.35 22.45 4.82
CA ASP A 427 1.55 21.25 5.13
C ASP A 427 1.38 21.06 6.65
N ALA A 428 2.40 21.40 7.45
CA ALA A 428 2.30 21.38 8.91
C ALA A 428 1.34 22.46 9.43
N LEU A 429 1.35 23.67 8.85
CA LEU A 429 0.41 24.75 9.20
C LEU A 429 -1.03 24.38 8.86
N LEU A 430 -1.29 23.90 7.65
CA LEU A 430 -2.63 23.48 7.21
C LEU A 430 -3.14 22.27 8.02
N GLY A 431 -2.24 21.38 8.43
CA GLY A 431 -2.55 20.23 9.27
C GLY A 431 -2.64 20.53 10.78
N ASN A 432 -2.50 21.78 11.22
CA ASN A 432 -2.44 22.18 12.63
C ASN A 432 -1.39 21.39 13.45
N ARG A 433 -0.20 21.18 12.89
CA ARG A 433 0.89 20.38 13.48
C ARG A 433 1.93 21.28 14.14
N THR A 434 1.58 21.83 15.31
CA THR A 434 2.38 22.86 16.00
C THR A 434 3.80 22.42 16.36
N ASP A 435 3.98 21.15 16.72
CA ASP A 435 5.29 20.63 17.13
C ASP A 435 6.26 20.51 15.93
N LEU A 436 5.74 20.17 14.74
CA LEU A 436 6.54 20.19 13.50
C LEU A 436 6.88 21.62 13.07
N VAL A 437 5.94 22.56 13.23
CA VAL A 437 6.22 23.98 12.98
C VAL A 437 7.35 24.49 13.88
N ARG A 438 7.31 24.14 15.17
CA ARG A 438 8.40 24.46 16.11
C ARG A 438 9.71 23.85 15.65
N LEU A 439 9.72 22.56 15.29
CA LEU A 439 10.91 21.87 14.81
C LEU A 439 11.53 22.57 13.59
N PHE A 440 10.72 23.02 12.63
CA PHE A 440 11.25 23.72 11.44
C PHE A 440 11.86 25.07 11.77
N VAL A 441 11.25 25.84 12.65
CA VAL A 441 11.78 27.15 13.08
C VAL A 441 13.07 26.98 13.88
N GLU A 442 13.13 26.00 14.78
CA GLU A 442 14.34 25.66 15.54
C GLU A 442 15.49 25.20 14.64
N ASN A 443 15.17 24.61 13.49
CA ASN A 443 16.14 24.15 12.48
C ASN A 443 16.38 25.16 11.34
N GLY A 444 16.09 26.45 11.57
CA GLY A 444 16.54 27.54 10.70
C GLY A 444 15.56 28.01 9.63
N LEU A 445 14.30 27.57 9.67
CA LEU A 445 13.25 28.16 8.83
C LEU A 445 12.85 29.54 9.38
N ASP A 446 13.17 30.59 8.63
CA ASP A 446 12.75 31.95 8.93
C ASP A 446 11.32 32.20 8.43
N VAL A 447 10.37 32.36 9.37
CA VAL A 447 8.96 32.60 9.07
C VAL A 447 8.75 33.88 8.24
N GLY A 448 9.56 34.92 8.47
CA GLY A 448 9.49 36.18 7.73
C GLY A 448 9.96 36.04 6.28
N GLN A 449 10.87 35.11 6.00
CA GLN A 449 11.26 34.77 4.63
C GLN A 449 10.27 33.82 3.95
N PHE A 450 9.72 32.89 4.73
CA PHE A 450 8.73 31.92 4.27
C PHE A 450 7.43 32.60 3.82
N LEU A 451 6.90 33.55 4.61
CA LEU A 451 5.57 34.09 4.40
C LEU A 451 5.53 35.20 3.33
N THR A 452 5.17 34.81 2.10
CA THR A 452 4.84 35.74 1.01
C THR A 452 3.33 35.98 0.90
N TRP A 453 2.92 37.01 0.16
CA TRP A 453 1.50 37.28 -0.09
C TRP A 453 0.77 36.10 -0.74
N GLY A 454 1.37 35.47 -1.75
CA GLY A 454 0.78 34.30 -2.40
C GLY A 454 0.68 33.08 -1.48
N LYS A 455 1.65 32.86 -0.59
CA LYS A 455 1.58 31.77 0.41
C LYS A 455 0.52 32.05 1.47
N LEU A 456 0.37 33.30 1.88
CA LEU A 456 -0.68 33.70 2.82
C LEU A 456 -2.08 33.47 2.23
N GLU A 457 -2.29 33.81 0.96
CA GLU A 457 -3.52 33.47 0.22
C GLU A 457 -3.80 31.97 0.21
N GLN A 458 -2.79 31.16 -0.10
CA GLN A 458 -2.91 29.69 -0.07
C GLN A 458 -3.27 29.15 1.31
N LEU A 459 -2.73 29.73 2.39
CA LEU A 459 -3.06 29.34 3.76
C LEU A 459 -4.50 29.69 4.13
N TYR A 460 -5.00 30.87 3.73
CA TYR A 460 -6.41 31.23 3.92
C TYR A 460 -7.35 30.33 3.10
N ALA A 461 -7.00 30.04 1.84
CA ALA A 461 -7.77 29.11 1.00
C ALA A 461 -7.84 27.70 1.59
N GLY A 462 -6.78 27.26 2.27
CA GLY A 462 -6.69 25.97 2.93
C GLY A 462 -7.41 25.85 4.28
N SER A 463 -8.17 26.87 4.71
CA SER A 463 -8.93 26.82 5.97
C SER A 463 -9.87 25.61 6.03
N PRO A 464 -10.05 24.94 7.18
CA PRO A 464 -10.94 23.78 7.28
C PRO A 464 -12.37 24.12 6.86
N LYS A 465 -13.01 23.26 6.06
CA LYS A 465 -14.38 23.47 5.55
C LYS A 465 -15.44 23.65 6.65
N VAL A 466 -15.17 23.11 7.83
CA VAL A 466 -16.06 23.18 9.00
C VAL A 466 -15.90 24.52 9.74
N SER A 467 -14.88 25.31 9.44
CA SER A 467 -14.62 26.59 10.11
C SER A 467 -15.54 27.69 9.61
N LEU A 468 -15.91 28.61 10.52
CA LEU A 468 -16.68 29.82 10.19
C LEU A 468 -15.97 30.68 9.13
N LEU A 469 -14.63 30.77 9.22
CA LEU A 469 -13.83 31.51 8.25
C LEU A 469 -14.04 30.99 6.82
N HIS A 470 -14.03 29.66 6.63
CA HIS A 470 -14.26 29.07 5.32
C HIS A 470 -15.66 29.39 4.79
N GLN A 471 -16.67 29.31 5.66
CA GLN A 471 -18.06 29.63 5.30
C GLN A 471 -18.22 31.11 4.90
N LEU A 472 -17.57 32.04 5.60
CA LEU A 472 -17.59 33.47 5.28
C LEU A 472 -16.86 33.77 3.96
N LEU A 473 -15.75 33.07 3.70
CA LEU A 473 -15.02 33.19 2.43
C LEU A 473 -15.84 32.67 1.24
N GLU A 474 -16.53 31.54 1.38
CA GLU A 474 -17.45 31.03 0.36
C GLU A 474 -18.60 32.01 0.07
N GLN A 475 -19.15 32.65 1.11
CA GLN A 475 -20.21 33.66 0.95
C GLN A 475 -19.71 34.90 0.20
N CYS A 476 -18.47 35.34 0.43
CA CYS A 476 -17.86 36.46 -0.30
C CYS A 476 -17.59 36.13 -1.77
N HIS A 477 -17.35 34.85 -2.11
CA HIS A 477 -17.22 34.43 -3.52
C HIS A 477 -18.57 34.40 -4.25
N GLY A 478 -19.65 34.05 -3.55
CA GLY A 478 -21.00 33.99 -4.13
C GLY A 478 -21.63 35.37 -4.44
N THR A 479 -21.08 36.45 -3.91
CA THR A 479 -21.62 37.81 -4.09
C THR A 479 -20.95 38.62 -5.20
N GLY A 480 -19.95 38.07 -5.91
CA GLY A 480 -19.06 38.85 -6.78
C GLY A 480 -18.89 38.43 -8.25
N SER A 481 -19.55 37.39 -8.78
CA SER A 481 -19.38 37.01 -10.19
C SER A 481 -20.63 36.41 -10.84
N GLU A 482 -21.11 37.05 -11.92
CA GLU A 482 -22.00 36.39 -12.88
C GLU A 482 -21.23 35.26 -13.59
N PRO A 483 -21.82 34.06 -13.80
CA PRO A 483 -21.13 32.98 -14.47
C PRO A 483 -21.26 33.14 -15.99
N SER A 484 -20.21 33.64 -16.65
CA SER A 484 -20.04 33.51 -18.10
C SER A 484 -18.92 32.51 -18.43
N THR A 485 -19.16 31.21 -18.20
CA THR A 485 -18.30 30.16 -18.77
C THR A 485 -19.09 28.86 -18.99
N SER A 486 -18.86 28.24 -20.15
CA SER A 486 -19.59 27.10 -20.70
C SER A 486 -19.40 25.79 -19.91
N PRO A 487 -20.31 24.79 -20.05
CA PRO A 487 -20.40 23.61 -19.18
C PRO A 487 -19.27 22.58 -19.30
N GLU A 488 -18.25 22.80 -20.11
CA GLU A 488 -17.21 21.80 -20.43
C GLU A 488 -15.97 21.87 -19.52
N ASP A 489 -15.78 22.95 -18.75
CA ASP A 489 -14.60 23.13 -17.87
C ASP A 489 -14.79 22.63 -16.41
N LEU A 490 -15.98 22.16 -16.04
CA LEU A 490 -16.33 21.80 -14.66
C LEU A 490 -15.81 20.43 -14.17
N LEU A 491 -15.09 19.67 -14.99
CA LEU A 491 -14.68 18.30 -14.66
C LEU A 491 -13.17 18.08 -14.47
N LEU A 492 -12.32 19.11 -14.58
CA LEU A 492 -10.86 18.93 -14.51
C LEU A 492 -10.10 19.82 -13.50
N LYS A 493 -10.77 20.61 -12.67
CA LYS A 493 -10.11 21.37 -11.60
C LYS A 493 -10.87 21.27 -10.29
N GLN A 494 -10.49 20.32 -9.44
CA GLN A 494 -10.61 20.53 -8.00
C GLN A 494 -9.45 21.43 -7.55
N SER A 495 -9.39 22.66 -8.06
CA SER A 495 -8.51 23.68 -7.51
C SER A 495 -9.13 24.22 -6.22
N LEU A 496 -8.28 24.54 -5.24
CA LEU A 496 -8.70 25.35 -4.10
C LEU A 496 -9.47 26.59 -4.59
N PRO A 497 -10.52 27.06 -3.89
CA PRO A 497 -11.19 28.29 -4.26
C PRO A 497 -10.16 29.43 -4.28
N ASP A 498 -10.16 30.24 -5.34
CA ASP A 498 -9.27 31.40 -5.47
C ASP A 498 -9.61 32.43 -4.39
N CYS A 499 -8.92 32.34 -3.25
CA CYS A 499 -9.10 33.24 -2.11
C CYS A 499 -8.18 34.46 -2.29
N HIS A 500 -8.78 35.61 -2.57
CA HIS A 500 -8.06 36.88 -2.61
C HIS A 500 -8.00 37.53 -1.22
N LEU A 501 -6.84 38.12 -0.88
CA LEU A 501 -6.66 38.83 0.40
C LEU A 501 -7.63 39.99 0.61
N SER A 502 -8.19 40.55 -0.47
CA SER A 502 -9.25 41.56 -0.41
C SER A 502 -10.51 41.03 0.28
N HIS A 503 -10.90 39.78 0.03
CA HIS A 503 -12.05 39.14 0.70
C HIS A 503 -11.75 38.94 2.19
N VAL A 504 -10.53 38.51 2.52
CA VAL A 504 -10.09 38.37 3.91
C VAL A 504 -10.09 39.74 4.63
N ALA A 505 -9.60 40.79 3.97
CA ALA A 505 -9.61 42.15 4.49
C ALA A 505 -11.03 42.65 4.78
N PHE A 506 -11.97 42.37 3.88
CA PHE A 506 -13.38 42.71 4.07
C PHE A 506 -13.98 42.00 5.29
N ILE A 507 -13.75 40.69 5.42
CA ILE A 507 -14.23 39.92 6.58
C ILE A 507 -13.62 40.46 7.88
N LEU A 508 -12.31 40.76 7.89
CA LEU A 508 -11.65 41.34 9.07
C LEU A 508 -12.23 42.72 9.42
N HIS A 509 -12.57 43.53 8.43
CA HIS A 509 -13.21 44.83 8.64
C HIS A 509 -14.62 44.68 9.23
N GLU A 510 -15.42 43.74 8.75
CA GLU A 510 -16.74 43.44 9.33
C GLU A 510 -16.64 42.96 10.79
N LEU A 511 -15.63 42.14 11.10
CA LEU A 511 -15.45 41.59 12.45
C LEU A 511 -14.84 42.59 13.45
N LEU A 512 -13.91 43.43 13.01
CA LEU A 512 -13.16 44.36 13.86
C LEU A 512 -13.75 45.79 13.84
N GLY A 513 -14.63 46.09 12.89
CA GLY A 513 -15.21 47.41 12.67
C GLY A 513 -14.17 48.48 12.31
N ASN A 514 -14.54 49.75 12.49
CA ASN A 514 -13.69 50.91 12.19
C ASN A 514 -12.56 51.13 13.22
N VAL A 515 -12.32 50.18 14.13
CA VAL A 515 -11.31 50.30 15.18
C VAL A 515 -9.90 50.14 14.60
N CYS A 516 -9.77 49.39 13.50
CA CYS A 516 -8.50 49.11 12.84
C CYS A 516 -8.45 49.75 11.46
N ALA A 517 -7.26 50.19 11.04
CA ALA A 517 -7.01 50.53 9.65
C ALA A 517 -7.23 49.30 8.74
N PRO A 518 -7.63 49.49 7.46
CA PRO A 518 -7.93 48.37 6.58
C PRO A 518 -6.71 47.46 6.40
N PHE A 519 -6.87 46.19 6.77
CA PHE A 519 -5.84 45.17 6.56
C PHE A 519 -5.64 44.95 5.05
N TYR A 520 -4.40 44.69 4.63
CA TYR A 520 -4.05 44.34 3.24
C TYR A 520 -4.40 45.39 2.16
N ALA A 521 -4.55 46.67 2.54
CA ALA A 521 -4.94 47.78 1.64
C ALA A 521 -3.96 48.07 0.49
N GLY A 522 -2.73 47.54 0.54
CA GLY A 522 -1.76 47.59 -0.56
C GLY A 522 -1.64 46.21 -1.18
N LEU A 523 -2.20 46.01 -2.38
CA LEU A 523 -2.00 44.78 -3.16
C LEU A 523 -0.57 44.80 -3.73
N TYR A 524 0.32 44.01 -3.14
CA TYR A 524 1.68 43.82 -3.64
C TYR A 524 1.73 42.56 -4.53
N PRO A 525 2.69 42.47 -5.46
CA PRO A 525 2.84 41.28 -6.32
C PRO A 525 3.04 40.01 -5.48
N THR A 526 2.50 38.87 -5.92
CA THR A 526 2.42 37.60 -5.17
C THR A 526 3.75 37.07 -4.60
N GLY A 527 4.88 37.40 -5.24
CA GLY A 527 6.23 37.04 -4.79
C GLY A 527 6.85 37.99 -3.75
N HIS A 528 6.20 39.10 -3.40
CA HIS A 528 6.73 40.04 -2.41
C HIS A 528 6.51 39.52 -0.99
N ARG A 529 7.50 39.78 -0.13
CA ARG A 529 7.42 39.52 1.31
C ARG A 529 6.62 40.64 1.96
N GLY A 530 5.78 40.28 2.93
CA GLY A 530 5.15 41.30 3.78
C GLY A 530 6.23 41.99 4.59
N ILE A 531 6.35 43.31 4.47
CA ILE A 531 7.17 44.11 5.40
C ILE A 531 6.35 44.19 6.68
N GLY A 532 6.41 43.14 7.50
CA GLY A 532 5.79 43.14 8.82
C GLY A 532 6.41 44.27 9.63
N VAL A 533 5.75 45.42 9.67
CA VAL A 533 6.14 46.50 10.56
C VAL A 533 5.63 46.09 11.94
N SER A 534 6.50 46.01 12.93
CA SER A 534 6.11 45.98 14.34
C SER A 534 5.50 47.35 14.69
N GLY A 535 4.30 47.59 14.18
CA GLY A 535 3.49 48.76 14.49
C GLY A 535 2.52 48.39 15.61
N ASN A 536 2.39 49.27 16.60
CA ASN A 536 1.24 49.20 17.50
C ASN A 536 -0.02 49.10 16.62
N ILE A 537 -0.83 48.06 16.84
CA ILE A 537 -2.20 48.05 16.31
C ILE A 537 -2.84 49.29 16.93
N LEU A 538 -2.92 50.37 16.16
CA LEU A 538 -3.54 51.62 16.57
C LEU A 538 -5.05 51.37 16.56
N CYS A 539 -5.52 50.67 17.60
CA CYS A 539 -6.93 50.60 17.95
C CYS A 539 -7.32 52.01 18.40
N THR A 540 -7.78 52.83 17.47
CA THR A 540 -8.46 54.08 17.84
C THR A 540 -9.83 53.69 18.34
N PHE A 541 -9.97 53.58 19.66
CA PHE A 541 -11.28 53.61 20.31
C PHE A 541 -11.84 55.03 20.10
N ASN A 542 -12.82 55.15 19.22
CA ASN A 542 -13.71 56.33 19.19
C ASN A 542 -14.85 56.13 20.17
#